data_AF-A0A1Y0EFA5-F1
#
_entry.id   AF-A0A1Y0EFA5-F1
#
_cell.length_a   1.000
_cell.length_b   1.000
_cell.length_c   1.000
_cell.angle_alpha   90.00
_cell.angle_beta   90.00
_cell.angle_gamma   90.00
#
_symmetry.space_group_name_H-M   'P 1'
#
loop_
_entity.id
_entity.type
_entity.pdbx_description
1 polymer ?
#
loop_
_entity_poly.entity_id
_entity_poly.type
_entity_poly.pdbx_seq_one_letter_code
_entity_poly.pdbx_strand_id
1 'polypeptide(L)'
;MIARMPRLALLAAALLLAMPVLPRAETTVAICRMGGCDCALSPLSQDEIALIIGLPEDLAGATLVYEPDLGALSWVDAPRADIQASFGGSGDCPVDPVPSPPTLTPRDGTWRWQTLAETTAGCPAALGGMLAASRVAFTAVSIAWDGAFHPDRLAALLPQPDIPGLPPYLWREVGSGRWLSDNVQSAECSDGACAEIALQLSMTLVSPDRIKGLLSLRSAVDAPQAAIRAGFGLAECRVRVRYDIIRTGP
;
A
#
# COMPACT_ATOMS: atom_id res chain seq x y z
N MET A 1 21.39 40.16 58.69
CA MET A 1 21.96 39.23 57.68
C MET A 1 20.94 39.05 56.57
N ILE A 2 21.25 39.57 55.39
CA ILE A 2 20.36 39.62 54.21
C ILE A 2 20.77 38.47 53.29
N ALA A 3 19.89 37.49 53.08
CA ALA A 3 20.10 36.42 52.11
C ALA A 3 19.31 36.74 50.83
N ARG A 4 20.03 37.05 49.75
CA ARG A 4 19.52 37.12 48.37
C ARG A 4 19.48 35.70 47.81
N MET A 5 18.37 35.31 47.18
CA MET A 5 18.30 34.12 46.31
C MET A 5 17.85 34.51 44.90
N PRO A 6 18.36 33.85 43.84
CA PRO A 6 18.43 34.41 42.50
C PRO A 6 17.21 34.05 41.64
N ARG A 7 16.75 35.05 40.89
CA ARG A 7 15.84 34.94 39.74
C ARG A 7 16.61 34.38 38.55
N LEU A 8 16.61 33.07 38.32
CA LEU A 8 17.16 32.46 37.10
C LEU A 8 16.59 31.04 36.92
N ALA A 9 15.36 30.94 36.43
CA ALA A 9 14.77 29.66 36.01
C ALA A 9 13.60 29.89 35.04
N LEU A 10 13.83 30.52 33.89
CA LEU A 10 12.82 30.70 32.85
C LEU A 10 13.51 30.99 31.50
N LEU A 11 14.19 30.01 30.90
CA LEU A 11 14.70 30.14 29.51
C LEU A 11 15.18 28.82 28.86
N ALA A 12 14.59 27.66 29.19
CA ALA A 12 15.06 26.37 28.67
C ALA A 12 13.97 25.41 28.17
N ALA A 13 12.87 25.92 27.58
CA ALA A 13 11.73 25.07 27.16
C ALA A 13 11.25 25.27 25.71
N ALA A 14 11.98 25.99 24.85
CA ALA A 14 11.50 26.35 23.49
C ALA A 14 12.29 25.70 22.33
N LEU A 15 13.13 24.69 22.57
CA LEU A 15 14.00 24.10 21.55
C LEU A 15 13.70 22.63 21.20
N LEU A 16 12.45 22.20 21.39
CA LEU A 16 12.01 20.86 21.02
C LEU A 16 10.95 20.97 19.92
N LEU A 17 11.18 20.23 18.82
CA LEU A 17 10.24 19.84 17.75
C LEU A 17 10.21 20.70 16.48
N ALA A 18 11.37 20.98 15.89
CA ALA A 18 11.46 21.09 14.43
C ALA A 18 12.07 19.78 13.89
N MET A 19 11.29 18.70 13.88
CA MET A 19 11.70 17.51 13.14
C MET A 19 11.59 17.86 11.65
N PRO A 20 12.69 17.73 10.87
CA PRO A 20 12.59 17.87 9.43
C PRO A 20 11.65 16.77 8.94
N VAL A 21 10.51 17.16 8.37
CA VAL A 21 9.68 16.26 7.59
C VAL A 21 10.54 15.87 6.39
N LEU A 22 11.09 14.65 6.41
CA LEU A 22 11.83 14.12 5.27
C LEU A 22 10.90 14.19 4.05
N PRO A 23 11.34 14.80 2.94
CA PRO A 23 10.54 14.84 1.73
C PRO A 23 10.25 13.40 1.32
N ARG A 24 8.96 13.14 1.05
CA ARG A 24 8.50 11.85 0.55
C ARG A 24 9.28 11.54 -0.72
N ALA A 25 9.89 10.37 -0.83
CA ALA A 25 10.53 9.97 -2.08
C ALA A 25 9.42 9.74 -3.12
N GLU A 26 9.27 10.69 -4.05
CA GLU A 26 8.22 10.67 -5.06
C GLU A 26 8.68 9.83 -6.26
N THR A 27 7.96 8.75 -6.57
CA THR A 27 8.29 7.91 -7.72
C THR A 27 7.93 8.62 -9.01
N THR A 28 8.85 8.70 -9.96
CA THR A 28 8.51 9.19 -11.31
C THR A 28 7.93 8.08 -12.16
N VAL A 29 6.85 8.39 -12.87
CA VAL A 29 6.22 7.51 -13.87
C VAL A 29 6.38 8.15 -15.24
N ALA A 30 6.76 7.35 -16.23
CA ALA A 30 6.79 7.72 -17.63
C ALA A 30 5.78 6.88 -18.40
N ILE A 31 4.80 7.52 -19.05
CA ILE A 31 3.85 6.87 -19.95
C ILE A 31 4.39 7.01 -21.37
N CYS A 32 4.91 5.92 -21.92
CA CYS A 32 5.68 5.94 -23.16
C CYS A 32 4.91 5.32 -24.33
N ARG A 33 4.99 5.96 -25.50
CA ARG A 33 4.42 5.50 -26.78
C ARG A 33 5.40 5.80 -27.91
N MET A 34 5.14 5.27 -29.10
CA MET A 34 5.87 5.72 -30.30
C MET A 34 5.74 7.25 -30.47
N GLY A 35 6.86 7.96 -30.37
CA GLY A 35 6.96 9.42 -30.40
C GLY A 35 7.41 10.07 -29.08
N GLY A 36 7.59 9.30 -28.00
CA GLY A 36 8.15 9.80 -26.73
C GLY A 36 7.37 9.37 -25.49
N CYS A 37 7.63 10.06 -24.37
CA CYS A 37 7.04 9.76 -23.08
C CYS A 37 6.43 11.02 -22.44
N ASP A 38 5.34 10.83 -21.69
CA ASP A 38 4.78 11.81 -20.78
C ASP A 38 5.20 11.45 -19.34
N CYS A 39 5.96 12.32 -18.66
CA CYS A 39 6.43 12.06 -17.30
C CYS A 39 5.65 12.85 -16.25
N ALA A 40 5.35 12.19 -15.14
CA ALA A 40 4.72 12.81 -13.99
C ALA A 40 5.21 12.13 -12.70
N LEU A 41 5.03 12.81 -11.56
CA LEU A 41 5.15 12.11 -10.30
C LEU A 41 3.96 11.16 -10.14
N SER A 42 4.25 9.95 -9.66
CA SER A 42 3.23 9.01 -9.28
C SER A 42 2.39 9.62 -8.15
N PRO A 43 1.06 9.57 -8.24
CA PRO A 43 0.25 9.80 -7.06
C PRO A 43 0.47 8.66 -6.06
N LEU A 44 0.94 7.47 -6.48
CA LEU A 44 1.17 6.32 -5.59
C LEU A 44 2.47 6.46 -4.80
N SER A 45 2.42 6.10 -3.52
CA SER A 45 3.63 5.94 -2.72
C SER A 45 4.46 4.75 -3.23
N GLN A 46 5.76 4.74 -2.91
CA GLN A 46 6.66 3.64 -3.26
C GLN A 46 6.13 2.28 -2.77
N ASP A 47 5.63 2.22 -1.54
CA ASP A 47 5.06 0.99 -0.95
C ASP A 47 3.85 0.47 -1.74
N GLU A 48 3.02 1.37 -2.29
CA GLU A 48 1.87 0.99 -3.12
C GLU A 48 2.29 0.49 -4.51
N ILE A 49 3.37 1.04 -5.07
CA ILE A 49 3.92 0.56 -6.34
C ILE A 49 4.59 -0.81 -6.11
N ALA A 50 5.30 -0.98 -5.00
CA ALA A 50 5.91 -2.23 -4.56
C ALA A 50 4.91 -3.39 -4.52
N LEU A 51 3.69 -3.11 -4.04
CA LEU A 51 2.60 -4.09 -4.01
C LEU A 51 2.19 -4.60 -5.39
N ILE A 52 2.30 -3.76 -6.42
CA ILE A 52 1.82 -4.08 -7.77
C ILE A 52 2.91 -4.82 -8.56
N ILE A 53 4.11 -4.26 -8.60
CA ILE A 53 5.22 -4.69 -9.48
C ILE A 53 6.56 -4.93 -8.75
N GLY A 54 6.63 -4.69 -7.44
CA GLY A 54 7.88 -4.70 -6.69
C GLY A 54 8.65 -3.38 -6.84
N LEU A 55 9.82 -3.31 -6.21
CA LEU A 55 10.72 -2.17 -6.26
C LEU A 55 12.04 -2.58 -6.91
N PRO A 56 12.73 -1.66 -7.61
CA PRO A 56 14.09 -1.88 -8.07
C PRO A 56 15.05 -1.85 -6.89
N GLU A 57 16.27 -2.34 -7.08
CA GLU A 57 17.32 -2.28 -6.06
C GLU A 57 17.71 -0.82 -5.74
N ASP A 58 17.74 0.06 -6.74
CA ASP A 58 17.94 1.49 -6.58
C ASP A 58 16.71 2.29 -7.05
N LEU A 59 16.02 2.89 -6.08
CA LEU A 59 14.84 3.72 -6.30
C LEU A 59 15.17 5.17 -6.68
N ALA A 60 16.38 5.66 -6.35
CA ALA A 60 16.72 7.06 -6.52
C ALA A 60 16.94 7.44 -8.01
N GLY A 61 17.34 6.47 -8.83
CA GLY A 61 17.54 6.62 -10.28
C GLY A 61 16.42 6.05 -11.15
N ALA A 62 15.59 5.16 -10.60
CA ALA A 62 14.63 4.39 -11.40
C ALA A 62 13.36 5.17 -11.76
N THR A 63 12.95 5.03 -13.02
CA THR A 63 11.65 5.52 -13.52
C THR A 63 10.73 4.33 -13.77
N LEU A 64 9.48 4.42 -13.31
CA LEU A 64 8.47 3.43 -13.65
C LEU A 64 7.91 3.73 -15.04
N VAL A 65 8.20 2.87 -16.02
CA VAL A 65 7.74 3.01 -17.40
C VAL A 65 6.47 2.19 -17.61
N TYR A 66 5.42 2.85 -18.13
CA TYR A 66 4.20 2.21 -18.60
C TYR A 66 4.10 2.34 -20.12
N GLU A 67 3.94 1.21 -20.81
CA GLU A 67 3.77 1.13 -22.26
C GLU A 67 2.32 0.70 -22.57
N PRO A 68 1.40 1.65 -22.84
CA PRO A 68 -0.03 1.35 -22.98
C PRO A 68 -0.32 0.37 -24.13
N ASP A 69 0.44 0.46 -25.22
CA ASP A 69 0.25 -0.34 -26.42
C ASP A 69 0.60 -1.82 -26.19
N LEU A 70 1.54 -2.09 -25.27
CA LEU A 70 1.94 -3.44 -24.86
C LEU A 70 1.26 -3.90 -23.56
N GLY A 71 0.61 -2.98 -22.84
CA GLY A 71 0.12 -3.23 -21.49
C GLY A 71 1.23 -3.59 -20.49
N ALA A 72 2.47 -3.16 -20.77
CA ALA A 72 3.64 -3.52 -19.99
C ALA A 72 3.97 -2.41 -18.98
N LEU A 73 4.45 -2.82 -17.81
CA LEU A 73 4.95 -1.94 -16.76
C LEU A 73 6.33 -2.46 -16.37
N SER A 74 7.33 -1.59 -16.28
CA SER A 74 8.71 -1.98 -15.97
C SER A 74 9.45 -0.87 -15.22
N TRP A 75 10.43 -1.24 -14.41
CA TRP A 75 11.37 -0.30 -13.83
C TRP A 75 12.55 -0.13 -14.77
N VAL A 76 12.89 1.11 -15.09
CA VAL A 76 14.03 1.45 -15.94
C VAL A 76 14.98 2.34 -15.16
N ASP A 77 16.19 1.84 -14.95
CA ASP A 77 17.31 2.58 -14.37
C ASP A 77 18.11 3.23 -15.50
N ALA A 78 17.57 4.34 -16.01
CA ALA A 78 18.21 5.15 -17.03
C ALA A 78 17.77 6.61 -16.91
N PRO A 79 18.59 7.58 -17.36
CA PRO A 79 18.18 8.96 -17.48
C PRO A 79 16.87 9.09 -18.28
N ARG A 80 15.96 9.95 -17.82
CA ARG A 80 14.65 10.15 -18.48
C ARG A 80 14.75 10.59 -19.94
N ALA A 81 15.79 11.34 -20.29
CA ALA A 81 16.08 11.69 -21.67
C ALA A 81 16.36 10.44 -22.53
N ASP A 82 17.08 9.46 -21.99
CA ASP A 82 17.40 8.20 -22.69
C ASP A 82 16.14 7.34 -22.84
N ILE A 83 15.30 7.29 -21.79
CA ILE A 83 13.97 6.65 -21.86
C ILE A 83 13.13 7.32 -22.94
N GLN A 84 13.00 8.64 -22.92
CA GLN A 84 12.22 9.36 -23.92
C GLN A 84 12.74 9.15 -25.35
N ALA A 85 14.07 9.12 -25.53
CA ALA A 85 14.72 8.87 -26.81
C ALA A 85 14.49 7.44 -27.32
N SER A 86 14.47 6.42 -26.44
CA SER A 86 14.20 5.03 -26.85
C SER A 86 12.80 4.83 -27.43
N PHE A 87 11.86 5.72 -27.09
CA PHE A 87 10.51 5.76 -27.64
C PHE A 87 10.35 6.76 -28.80
N GLY A 88 11.42 7.34 -29.32
CA GLY A 88 11.42 8.26 -30.46
C GLY A 88 11.08 9.72 -30.11
N GLY A 89 11.08 10.07 -28.83
CA GLY A 89 10.97 11.45 -28.36
C GLY A 89 12.34 12.17 -28.34
N SER A 90 12.34 13.43 -27.92
CA SER A 90 13.56 14.24 -27.78
C SER A 90 13.48 15.15 -26.55
N GLY A 91 14.64 15.47 -25.98
CA GLY A 91 14.75 16.33 -24.80
C GLY A 91 14.62 15.57 -23.48
N ASP A 92 14.57 16.34 -22.39
CA ASP A 92 14.24 15.80 -21.08
C ASP A 92 12.73 15.59 -20.97
N CYS A 93 12.32 14.56 -20.25
CA CYS A 93 10.91 14.30 -19.93
C CYS A 93 10.57 15.06 -18.63
N PRO A 94 10.09 16.31 -18.70
CA PRO A 94 9.89 17.13 -17.51
C PRO A 94 8.85 16.46 -16.62
N VAL A 95 9.04 16.57 -15.31
CA VAL A 95 8.11 16.04 -14.33
C VAL A 95 7.30 17.20 -13.78
N ASP A 96 6.01 17.18 -14.08
CA ASP A 96 5.09 18.15 -13.52
C ASP A 96 4.85 17.83 -12.03
N PRO A 97 4.88 18.85 -11.15
CA PRO A 97 4.53 18.66 -9.75
C PRO A 97 3.06 18.21 -9.65
N VAL A 98 2.81 17.14 -8.89
CA VAL A 98 1.43 16.67 -8.67
C VAL A 98 0.70 17.71 -7.83
N PRO A 99 -0.44 18.25 -8.30
CA PRO A 99 -1.27 19.08 -7.45
C PRO A 99 -1.69 18.25 -6.24
N SER A 100 -1.46 18.78 -5.03
CA SER A 100 -1.89 18.10 -3.81
C SER A 100 -3.39 17.80 -3.92
N PRO A 101 -3.82 16.54 -3.81
CA PRO A 101 -5.23 16.21 -3.92
C PRO A 101 -6.01 16.95 -2.83
N PRO A 102 -7.23 17.42 -3.11
CA PRO A 102 -8.05 18.06 -2.09
C PRO A 102 -8.24 17.11 -0.91
N THR A 103 -8.17 17.65 0.31
CA THR A 103 -8.46 16.87 1.52
C THR A 103 -9.89 16.35 1.42
N LEU A 104 -10.04 15.03 1.34
CA LEU A 104 -11.34 14.37 1.30
C LEU A 104 -11.83 14.10 2.72
N THR A 105 -13.05 14.54 3.01
CA THR A 105 -13.73 14.26 4.28
C THR A 105 -14.79 13.18 4.06
N PRO A 106 -14.73 12.02 4.75
CA PRO A 106 -15.74 10.98 4.63
C PRO A 106 -17.06 11.43 5.28
N ARG A 107 -18.19 10.91 4.78
CA ARG A 107 -19.51 11.15 5.35
C ARG A 107 -19.94 10.04 6.29
N ASP A 108 -20.43 10.42 7.46
CA ASP A 108 -21.02 9.49 8.42
C ASP A 108 -22.25 8.79 7.83
N GLY A 109 -22.48 7.55 8.23
CA GLY A 109 -23.71 6.83 7.94
C GLY A 109 -23.49 5.34 7.73
N THR A 110 -24.38 4.71 6.98
CA THR A 110 -24.30 3.27 6.72
C THR A 110 -23.36 3.00 5.54
N TRP A 111 -22.31 2.21 5.77
CA TRP A 111 -21.32 1.80 4.77
C TRP A 111 -21.43 0.30 4.50
N ARG A 112 -21.33 -0.08 3.22
CA ARG A 112 -21.43 -1.47 2.77
C ARG A 112 -20.15 -1.90 2.07
N TRP A 113 -19.63 -3.05 2.48
CA TRP A 113 -18.48 -3.71 1.85
C TRP A 113 -18.89 -4.52 0.63
N GLN A 114 -18.11 -4.45 -0.44
CA GLN A 114 -18.26 -5.27 -1.64
C GLN A 114 -16.90 -5.75 -2.14
N THR A 115 -16.76 -7.06 -2.33
CA THR A 115 -15.61 -7.65 -3.02
C THR A 115 -15.82 -7.52 -4.53
N LEU A 116 -14.90 -6.83 -5.21
CA LEU A 116 -14.98 -6.57 -6.66
C LEU A 116 -14.29 -7.65 -7.49
N ALA A 117 -13.10 -8.07 -7.05
CA ALA A 117 -12.28 -9.01 -7.80
C ALA A 117 -11.31 -9.72 -6.86
N GLU A 118 -10.97 -10.94 -7.23
CA GLU A 118 -9.96 -11.76 -6.58
C GLU A 118 -9.09 -12.37 -7.67
N THR A 119 -7.77 -12.25 -7.53
CA THR A 119 -6.83 -13.01 -8.33
C THR A 119 -6.02 -13.92 -7.42
N THR A 120 -5.87 -15.17 -7.83
CA THR A 120 -5.05 -16.16 -7.14
C THR A 120 -4.05 -16.74 -8.14
N ALA A 121 -2.81 -16.91 -7.69
CA ALA A 121 -1.75 -17.52 -8.49
C ALA A 121 -0.90 -18.40 -7.58
N GLY A 122 -0.58 -19.62 -8.03
CA GLY A 122 0.27 -20.54 -7.27
C GLY A 122 -0.34 -21.05 -5.95
N CYS A 123 -1.65 -20.91 -5.75
CA CYS A 123 -2.32 -21.30 -4.51
C CYS A 123 -2.93 -22.71 -4.59
N PRO A 124 -2.98 -23.48 -3.49
CA PRO A 124 -3.71 -24.74 -3.42
C PRO A 124 -5.19 -24.56 -3.74
N ALA A 125 -5.79 -25.57 -4.38
CA ALA A 125 -7.21 -25.57 -4.71
C ALA A 125 -8.11 -25.36 -3.47
N ALA A 126 -7.71 -25.92 -2.32
CA ALA A 126 -8.42 -25.76 -1.05
C ALA A 126 -8.49 -24.29 -0.60
N LEU A 127 -7.39 -23.53 -0.75
CA LEU A 127 -7.34 -22.11 -0.40
C LEU A 127 -8.24 -21.28 -1.34
N GLY A 128 -8.23 -21.59 -2.64
CA GLY A 128 -9.13 -20.97 -3.61
C GLY A 128 -10.61 -21.17 -3.26
N GLY A 129 -11.00 -22.34 -2.73
CA GLY A 129 -12.36 -22.62 -2.26
C GLY A 129 -12.76 -21.79 -1.03
N MET A 130 -11.87 -21.64 -0.05
CA MET A 130 -12.09 -20.79 1.12
C MET A 130 -12.22 -19.31 0.75
N LEU A 131 -11.33 -18.80 -0.08
CA LEU A 131 -11.38 -17.41 -0.54
C LEU A 131 -12.67 -17.14 -1.32
N ALA A 132 -13.10 -18.09 -2.16
CA ALA A 132 -14.37 -18.01 -2.86
C ALA A 132 -15.59 -17.94 -1.93
N ALA A 133 -15.60 -18.69 -0.83
CA ALA A 133 -16.67 -18.64 0.17
C ALA A 133 -16.73 -17.30 0.91
N SER A 134 -15.59 -16.62 1.10
CA SER A 134 -15.53 -15.29 1.72
C SER A 134 -16.15 -14.17 0.87
N ARG A 135 -16.41 -14.41 -0.42
CA ARG A 135 -16.96 -13.42 -1.38
C ARG A 135 -18.41 -13.03 -1.14
N VAL A 136 -19.16 -13.80 -0.34
CA VAL A 136 -20.63 -13.71 -0.24
C VAL A 136 -21.12 -12.82 0.92
N ALA A 137 -20.22 -12.41 1.82
CA ALA A 137 -20.61 -11.59 2.97
C ALA A 137 -20.68 -10.10 2.60
N PHE A 138 -21.89 -9.62 2.30
CA PHE A 138 -22.19 -8.19 2.30
C PHE A 138 -22.47 -7.77 3.74
N THR A 139 -21.49 -7.11 4.38
CA THR A 139 -21.70 -6.54 5.70
C THR A 139 -21.87 -5.04 5.56
N ALA A 140 -23.00 -4.55 6.08
CA ALA A 140 -23.27 -3.12 6.22
C ALA A 140 -23.10 -2.74 7.69
N VAL A 141 -22.44 -1.61 7.95
CA VAL A 141 -22.23 -1.09 9.31
C VAL A 141 -22.44 0.41 9.32
N SER A 142 -22.95 0.94 10.43
CA SER A 142 -23.01 2.38 10.65
C SER A 142 -21.65 2.86 11.16
N ILE A 143 -21.10 3.91 10.55
CA ILE A 143 -19.81 4.50 10.89
C ILE A 143 -19.98 5.98 11.11
N ALA A 144 -19.56 6.45 12.28
CA ALA A 144 -19.24 7.85 12.52
C ALA A 144 -17.74 8.02 12.28
N TRP A 145 -17.39 8.81 11.26
CA TRP A 145 -16.00 9.16 10.92
C TRP A 145 -15.52 10.39 11.67
N ASP A 146 -16.43 11.22 12.17
CA ASP A 146 -16.09 12.47 12.88
C ASP A 146 -15.20 13.39 12.02
N GLY A 147 -15.43 13.36 10.70
CA GLY A 147 -14.70 14.18 9.72
C GLY A 147 -13.31 13.67 9.32
N ALA A 148 -12.87 12.51 9.81
CA ALA A 148 -11.55 11.96 9.48
C ALA A 148 -11.64 10.48 9.08
N PHE A 149 -11.02 10.13 7.95
CA PHE A 149 -10.93 8.74 7.51
C PHE A 149 -9.77 8.02 8.21
N HIS A 150 -10.10 6.96 8.95
CA HIS A 150 -9.14 6.03 9.52
C HIS A 150 -9.66 4.58 9.38
N PRO A 151 -8.90 3.64 8.77
CA PRO A 151 -9.36 2.27 8.52
C PRO A 151 -9.78 1.48 9.76
N ASP A 152 -9.24 1.78 10.94
CA ASP A 152 -9.68 1.12 12.19
C ASP A 152 -11.17 1.28 12.50
N ARG A 153 -11.82 2.33 11.99
CA ARG A 153 -13.28 2.46 12.09
C ARG A 153 -14.03 1.34 11.34
N LEU A 154 -13.34 0.64 10.44
CA LEU A 154 -13.82 -0.53 9.71
C LEU A 154 -13.35 -1.86 10.31
N ALA A 155 -12.64 -1.88 11.46
CA ALA A 155 -11.99 -3.09 11.97
C ALA A 155 -12.93 -4.29 12.17
N ALA A 156 -14.20 -4.03 12.50
CA ALA A 156 -15.25 -5.05 12.62
C ALA A 156 -15.69 -5.66 11.27
N LEU A 157 -15.41 -4.98 10.16
CA LEU A 157 -15.67 -5.44 8.79
C LEU A 157 -14.45 -6.04 8.10
N LEU A 158 -13.24 -5.71 8.58
CA LEU A 158 -12.03 -6.22 8.00
C LEU A 158 -11.99 -7.75 8.15
N PRO A 159 -11.56 -8.49 7.12
CA PRO A 159 -11.19 -9.90 7.30
C PRO A 159 -10.05 -9.93 8.31
N GLN A 160 -10.37 -10.21 9.57
CA GLN A 160 -9.38 -10.49 10.60
C GLN A 160 -8.84 -11.89 10.31
N PRO A 161 -7.53 -12.07 10.15
CA PRO A 161 -6.98 -13.42 10.17
C PRO A 161 -7.28 -14.02 11.55
N ASP A 162 -8.18 -15.01 11.62
CA ASP A 162 -8.38 -15.81 12.83
C ASP A 162 -7.22 -16.81 12.98
N ILE A 163 -6.01 -16.26 13.06
CA ILE A 163 -4.76 -16.98 13.21
C ILE A 163 -4.25 -16.63 14.61
N PRO A 164 -4.15 -17.61 15.53
CA PRO A 164 -3.63 -17.38 16.87
C PRO A 164 -2.26 -16.67 16.82
N GLY A 165 -2.15 -15.52 17.49
CA GLY A 165 -0.90 -14.75 17.59
C GLY A 165 -0.74 -13.63 16.55
N LEU A 166 -1.64 -13.47 15.58
CA LEU A 166 -1.58 -12.37 14.63
C LEU A 166 -2.20 -11.08 15.20
N PRO A 167 -1.43 -9.97 15.33
CA PRO A 167 -1.95 -8.72 15.86
C PRO A 167 -3.00 -8.08 14.93
N PRO A 168 -3.91 -7.23 15.45
CA PRO A 168 -4.80 -6.42 14.62
C PRO A 168 -3.99 -5.55 13.66
N TYR A 169 -4.54 -5.21 12.50
CA TYR A 169 -3.86 -4.37 11.50
C TYR A 169 -3.33 -3.07 12.14
N LEU A 170 -2.03 -2.81 11.98
CA LEU A 170 -1.40 -1.55 12.37
C LEU A 170 -1.34 -0.66 11.12
N TRP A 171 -1.99 0.49 11.19
CA TRP A 171 -2.13 1.38 10.04
C TRP A 171 -1.12 2.50 10.06
N ARG A 172 -0.58 2.79 8.88
CA ARG A 172 0.23 3.98 8.60
C ARG A 172 -0.41 4.78 7.47
N GLU A 173 -0.49 6.10 7.66
CA GLU A 173 -0.98 6.99 6.61
C GLU A 173 0.13 7.19 5.56
N VAL A 174 -0.15 6.78 4.33
CA VAL A 174 0.78 6.89 3.20
C VAL A 174 0.47 8.07 2.27
N GLY A 175 -0.59 8.81 2.56
CA GLY A 175 -1.01 10.02 1.88
C GLY A 175 -2.38 10.46 2.39
N SER A 176 -2.82 11.67 2.06
CA SER A 176 -4.11 12.20 2.53
C SER A 176 -5.25 11.23 2.25
N GLY A 177 -5.82 10.62 3.30
CA GLY A 177 -6.92 9.66 3.18
C GLY A 177 -6.50 8.28 2.65
N ARG A 178 -5.22 7.93 2.73
CA ARG A 178 -4.63 6.70 2.20
C ARG A 178 -3.80 6.01 3.26
N TRP A 179 -4.08 4.73 3.44
CA TRP A 179 -3.57 3.97 4.56
C TRP A 179 -3.07 2.60 4.11
N LEU A 180 -2.04 2.13 4.79
CA LEU A 180 -1.38 0.85 4.57
C LEU A 180 -1.24 0.12 5.90
N SER A 181 -1.48 -1.19 5.91
CA SER A 181 -1.22 -2.02 7.09
C SER A 181 0.23 -2.49 7.10
N ASP A 182 0.96 -2.28 8.20
CA ASP A 182 2.41 -2.50 8.28
C ASP A 182 2.82 -3.84 8.94
N ASN A 183 1.90 -4.69 9.40
CA ASN A 183 2.21 -5.61 10.50
C ASN A 183 1.97 -7.11 10.31
N VAL A 184 1.47 -7.57 9.17
CA VAL A 184 1.31 -9.02 8.98
C VAL A 184 2.41 -9.54 8.08
N GLN A 185 3.59 -9.69 8.66
CA GLN A 185 4.67 -10.48 8.09
C GLN A 185 5.15 -11.46 9.15
N SER A 186 5.00 -12.75 8.90
CA SER A 186 5.56 -13.80 9.74
C SER A 186 6.47 -14.68 8.91
N ALA A 187 7.64 -14.98 9.47
CA ALA A 187 8.54 -15.99 8.95
C ALA A 187 8.77 -17.02 10.05
N GLU A 188 8.41 -18.26 9.79
CA GLU A 188 8.60 -19.38 10.71
C GLU A 188 9.52 -20.41 10.05
N CYS A 189 10.59 -20.78 10.74
CA CYS A 189 11.53 -21.78 10.26
C CYS A 189 11.50 -23.03 11.15
N SER A 190 11.35 -24.20 10.53
CA SER A 190 11.43 -25.52 11.18
C SER A 190 12.08 -26.52 10.24
N ASP A 191 12.94 -27.38 10.77
CA ASP A 191 13.58 -28.50 10.05
C ASP A 191 14.23 -28.13 8.70
N GLY A 192 14.85 -26.95 8.66
CA GLY A 192 15.54 -26.43 7.46
C GLY A 192 14.61 -25.87 6.38
N ALA A 193 13.30 -25.76 6.64
CA ALA A 193 12.35 -25.03 5.82
C ALA A 193 11.91 -23.75 6.54
N CYS A 194 11.76 -22.65 5.80
CA CYS A 194 11.22 -21.38 6.25
C CYS A 194 9.96 -21.05 5.46
N ALA A 195 8.83 -20.89 6.16
CA ALA A 195 7.60 -20.39 5.59
C ALA A 195 7.46 -18.91 5.91
N GLU A 196 7.24 -18.10 4.88
CA GLU A 196 6.94 -16.68 4.98
C GLU A 196 5.48 -16.46 4.58
N ILE A 197 4.76 -15.69 5.39
CA ILE A 197 3.43 -15.18 5.08
C ILE A 197 3.46 -13.67 5.24
N ALA A 198 3.14 -12.95 4.17
CA ALA A 198 2.98 -11.51 4.15
C ALA A 198 1.53 -11.19 3.75
N LEU A 199 0.80 -10.49 4.61
CA LEU A 199 -0.51 -9.94 4.33
C LEU A 199 -0.43 -8.42 4.48
N GLN A 200 -0.91 -7.72 3.47
CA GLN A 200 -0.91 -6.27 3.44
C GLN A 200 -2.24 -5.78 2.90
N LEU A 201 -2.84 -4.85 3.61
CA LEU A 201 -4.08 -4.20 3.25
C LEU A 201 -3.81 -2.72 3.01
N SER A 202 -4.31 -2.22 1.89
CA SER A 202 -4.32 -0.79 1.57
C SER A 202 -5.75 -0.30 1.47
N MET A 203 -6.00 0.92 1.95
CA MET A 203 -7.31 1.57 1.86
C MET A 203 -7.15 3.03 1.47
N THR A 204 -8.02 3.51 0.58
CA THR A 204 -8.01 4.89 0.08
C THR A 204 -9.41 5.44 0.04
N LEU A 205 -9.63 6.58 0.68
CA LEU A 205 -10.82 7.40 0.48
C LEU A 205 -10.73 8.07 -0.89
N VAL A 206 -11.61 7.68 -1.82
CA VAL A 206 -11.62 8.21 -3.20
C VAL A 206 -12.70 9.26 -3.42
N SER A 207 -13.72 9.28 -2.55
CA SER A 207 -14.73 10.34 -2.46
C SER A 207 -15.35 10.33 -1.05
N PRO A 208 -16.13 11.35 -0.66
CA PRO A 208 -16.79 11.37 0.66
C PRO A 208 -17.67 10.15 0.97
N ASP A 209 -18.12 9.42 -0.05
CA ASP A 209 -19.05 8.29 0.05
C ASP A 209 -18.44 6.96 -0.42
N ARG A 210 -17.13 6.91 -0.71
CA ARG A 210 -16.49 5.71 -1.29
C ARG A 210 -15.03 5.53 -0.86
N ILE A 211 -14.72 4.32 -0.42
CA ILE A 211 -13.37 3.86 -0.08
C ILE A 211 -13.03 2.66 -0.97
N LYS A 212 -11.83 2.63 -1.52
CA LYS A 212 -11.28 1.47 -2.23
C LYS A 212 -10.28 0.75 -1.35
N GLY A 213 -10.31 -0.57 -1.36
CA GLY A 213 -9.37 -1.42 -0.64
C GLY A 213 -8.66 -2.41 -1.56
N LEU A 214 -7.42 -2.77 -1.22
CA LEU A 214 -6.69 -3.88 -1.82
C LEU A 214 -6.00 -4.67 -0.71
N LEU A 215 -6.37 -5.94 -0.58
CA LEU A 215 -5.66 -6.93 0.22
C LEU A 215 -4.71 -7.70 -0.69
N SER A 216 -3.47 -7.85 -0.27
CA SER A 216 -2.46 -8.66 -0.91
C SER A 216 -1.93 -9.66 0.11
N LEU A 217 -2.12 -10.95 -0.16
CA LEU A 217 -1.48 -12.03 0.58
C LEU A 217 -0.42 -12.65 -0.33
N ARG A 218 0.76 -12.84 0.23
CA ARG A 218 1.85 -13.60 -0.37
C ARG A 218 2.28 -14.64 0.65
N SER A 219 2.44 -15.88 0.20
CA SER A 219 3.17 -16.88 0.95
C SER A 219 4.34 -17.40 0.12
N ALA A 220 5.45 -17.67 0.79
CA ALA A 220 6.59 -18.34 0.21
C ALA A 220 7.06 -19.43 1.16
N VAL A 221 7.56 -20.53 0.62
CA VAL A 221 8.25 -21.56 1.41
C VAL A 221 9.61 -21.80 0.80
N ASP A 222 10.64 -21.40 1.53
CA ASP A 222 12.00 -21.77 1.23
C ASP A 222 12.31 -23.09 1.93
N ALA A 223 12.70 -24.12 1.18
CA ALA A 223 13.10 -25.39 1.74
C ALA A 223 14.12 -26.06 0.80
N PRO A 224 15.09 -26.83 1.30
CA PRO A 224 16.19 -27.36 0.50
C PRO A 224 15.72 -28.36 -0.57
N GLN A 225 14.62 -29.08 -0.33
CA GLN A 225 14.09 -30.07 -1.27
C GLN A 225 12.81 -29.60 -1.97
N ALA A 226 12.78 -29.74 -3.30
CA ALA A 226 11.61 -29.36 -4.11
C ALA A 226 10.34 -30.13 -3.73
N ALA A 227 10.45 -31.39 -3.31
CA ALA A 227 9.32 -32.20 -2.85
C ALA A 227 8.72 -31.68 -1.54
N ILE A 228 9.54 -31.13 -0.64
CA ILE A 228 9.09 -30.51 0.61
C ILE A 228 8.33 -29.21 0.29
N ARG A 229 8.88 -28.35 -0.60
CA ARG A 229 8.20 -27.14 -1.07
C ARG A 229 6.84 -27.45 -1.71
N ALA A 230 6.78 -28.48 -2.57
CA ALA A 230 5.54 -28.93 -3.20
C ALA A 230 4.54 -29.50 -2.19
N GLY A 231 5.02 -30.20 -1.15
CA GLY A 231 4.20 -30.80 -0.09
C GLY A 231 3.50 -29.79 0.81
N PHE A 232 4.08 -28.62 1.03
CA PHE A 232 3.45 -27.53 1.79
C PHE A 232 2.35 -26.79 1.01
N GLY A 233 2.27 -26.97 -0.32
CA GLY A 233 1.23 -26.37 -1.17
C GLY A 233 1.26 -24.83 -1.30
N LEU A 234 2.00 -24.13 -0.44
CA LEU A 234 1.99 -22.65 -0.33
C LEU A 234 3.28 -22.00 -0.85
N ALA A 235 4.13 -22.75 -1.58
CA ALA A 235 5.49 -22.33 -1.91
C ALA A 235 5.61 -20.98 -2.64
N GLU A 236 4.60 -20.58 -3.42
CA GLU A 236 4.48 -19.24 -4.01
C GLU A 236 3.01 -18.84 -4.24
N CYS A 237 2.17 -18.92 -3.21
CA CYS A 237 0.78 -18.47 -3.34
C CYS A 237 0.71 -16.94 -3.26
N ARG A 238 0.01 -16.34 -4.23
CA ARG A 238 -0.30 -14.91 -4.26
C ARG A 238 -1.79 -14.74 -4.42
N VAL A 239 -2.39 -13.98 -3.51
CA VAL A 239 -3.80 -13.64 -3.52
C VAL A 239 -3.91 -12.13 -3.51
N ARG A 240 -4.71 -11.57 -4.41
CA ARG A 240 -5.08 -10.15 -4.37
C ARG A 240 -6.57 -10.03 -4.37
N VAL A 241 -7.12 -9.27 -3.44
CA VAL A 241 -8.55 -9.04 -3.33
C VAL A 241 -8.82 -7.55 -3.35
N ARG A 242 -9.66 -7.12 -4.28
CA ARG A 242 -10.09 -5.73 -4.43
C ARG A 242 -11.45 -5.55 -3.79
N TYR A 243 -11.57 -4.51 -2.98
CA TYR A 243 -12.81 -4.17 -2.29
C TYR A 243 -13.26 -2.75 -2.60
N ASP A 244 -14.56 -2.55 -2.51
CA ASP A 244 -15.23 -1.27 -2.60
C ASP A 244 -16.13 -1.13 -1.38
N ILE A 245 -16.00 -0.03 -0.66
CA ILE A 245 -16.79 0.25 0.53
C ILE A 245 -17.53 1.54 0.25
N ILE A 246 -18.85 1.44 0.14
CA ILE A 246 -19.71 2.51 -0.37
C ILE A 246 -20.72 2.88 0.69
N ARG A 247 -20.93 4.18 0.90
CA ARG A 247 -22.01 4.68 1.75
C ARG A 247 -23.36 4.44 1.07
N THR A 248 -24.25 3.73 1.75
CA THR A 248 -25.59 3.38 1.25
C THR A 248 -26.72 4.12 1.94
N GLY A 249 -26.45 4.85 3.03
CA GLY A 249 -27.46 5.59 3.76
C GLY A 249 -26.87 6.55 4.78
N PRO A 250 -27.71 7.41 5.39
CA PRO A 250 -27.38 8.13 6.61
C PRO A 250 -27.06 7.22 7.79
#